data_AF-A0AAW1GKF5-F1
#
_entry.id   AF-A0AAW1GKF5-F1
#
_cell.length_a   1.000
_cell.length_b   1.000
_cell.length_c   1.000
_cell.angle_alpha   90.00
_cell.angle_beta   90.00
_cell.angle_gamma   90.00
#
_symmetry.space_group_name_H-M   'P 1'
#
loop_
_entity.id
_entity.type
_entity.pdbx_description
1 polymer ?
#
loop_
_entity_poly.entity_id
_entity_poly.type
_entity_poly.pdbx_seq_one_letter_code
_entity_poly.pdbx_strand_id
1 'polypeptide(L)'
;MESHFKKEKCLIQQTELPHDLITQSILARLPVKQLIRFKSVSKQWYSTLSSPHFALAHFRFPHPSSTESLLIRSNDNIKLLFFENGDHDTQIVSECKIEADFDVGDEKLLLVGSCNGLVCFGSISGCFFIIWNPITREYCKYSKL
;
A
#
# COMPACT_ATOMS: atom_id res chain seq x y z
N MET A 1 4.30 62.95 0.74
CA MET A 1 4.58 61.91 -0.27
C MET A 1 6.02 61.50 -0.02
N GLU A 2 6.38 60.32 0.46
CA GLU A 2 5.78 58.99 0.30
C GLU A 2 5.94 58.20 1.61
N SER A 3 4.86 57.50 1.98
CA SER A 3 4.82 56.54 3.08
C SER A 3 5.41 55.21 2.63
N HIS A 4 6.61 54.85 3.10
CA HIS A 4 7.11 53.49 2.95
C HIS A 4 6.41 52.55 3.93
N PHE A 5 5.50 51.74 3.39
CA PHE A 5 4.84 50.63 4.07
C PHE A 5 5.87 49.67 4.69
N LYS A 6 5.96 49.67 6.02
CA LYS A 6 6.68 48.67 6.79
C LYS A 6 5.82 47.40 6.75
N LYS A 7 6.22 46.39 5.97
CA LYS A 7 5.59 45.07 6.00
C LYS A 7 5.74 44.50 7.40
N GLU A 8 4.66 44.53 8.18
CA GLU A 8 4.54 43.75 9.39
C GLU A 8 4.56 42.27 9.00
N LYS A 9 5.67 41.58 9.27
CA LYS A 9 5.68 40.12 9.28
C LYS A 9 4.87 39.70 10.50
N CYS A 10 3.64 39.25 10.27
CA CYS A 10 2.90 38.46 11.25
C CYS A 10 3.78 37.26 11.62
N LEU A 11 4.37 37.28 12.81
CA LEU A 11 5.09 36.15 13.39
C LEU A 11 4.06 35.10 13.80
N ILE A 12 3.48 34.42 12.81
CA ILE A 12 2.81 33.15 13.05
C ILE A 12 3.94 32.20 13.44
N GLN A 13 4.10 31.94 14.73
CA GLN A 13 4.95 30.85 15.20
C GLN A 13 4.43 29.59 14.52
N GLN A 14 5.17 29.09 13.51
CA GLN A 14 4.89 27.81 12.92
C GLN A 14 5.19 26.77 14.00
N THR A 15 4.15 26.31 14.70
CA THR A 15 4.23 25.10 15.50
C THR A 15 4.32 23.93 14.53
N GLU A 16 5.54 23.66 14.06
CA GLU A 16 5.79 22.48 13.25
C GLU A 16 5.61 21.24 14.13
N LEU A 17 4.61 20.43 13.79
CA LEU A 17 4.42 19.13 14.41
C LEU A 17 5.67 18.27 14.16
N PRO A 18 6.20 17.58 15.19
CA PRO A 18 7.33 16.67 15.01
C PRO A 18 7.03 15.64 13.92
N HIS A 19 7.97 15.45 13.01
CA HIS A 19 7.82 14.54 11.87
C HIS A 19 7.46 13.11 12.29
N ASP A 20 8.04 12.63 13.39
CA ASP A 20 7.75 11.30 13.93
C ASP A 20 6.31 11.17 14.41
N LEU A 21 5.73 12.24 14.96
CA LEU A 21 4.34 12.26 15.37
C LEU A 21 3.41 12.23 14.16
N ILE A 22 3.72 13.01 13.11
CA ILE A 22 2.98 12.98 11.84
C ILE A 22 3.00 11.56 11.25
N THR A 23 4.18 10.94 11.17
CA THR A 23 4.33 9.64 10.53
C THR A 23 3.69 8.51 11.34
N GLN A 24 3.91 8.46 12.65
CA GLN A 24 3.41 7.36 13.50
C GLN A 24 1.96 7.51 13.94
N SER A 25 1.45 8.74 14.08
CA SER A 25 0.10 8.98 14.60
C SER A 25 -0.91 9.33 13.51
N ILE A 26 -0.47 9.90 12.39
CA ILE A 26 -1.35 10.31 11.29
C ILE A 26 -1.17 9.39 10.09
N LEU A 27 0.02 9.37 9.48
CA LEU A 27 0.23 8.63 8.24
C LEU A 27 0.10 7.11 8.43
N ALA A 28 0.57 6.56 9.55
CA ALA A 28 0.42 5.13 9.85
C ALA A 28 -1.04 4.67 9.95
N ARG A 29 -2.02 5.60 10.05
CA ARG A 29 -3.46 5.31 10.11
C ARG A 29 -4.18 5.56 8.79
N LEU A 30 -3.48 5.85 7.69
CA LEU A 30 -4.11 6.09 6.39
C LEU A 30 -4.10 4.84 5.50
N PRO A 31 -5.06 4.70 4.56
CA PRO A 31 -5.05 3.60 3.61
C PRO A 31 -3.80 3.62 2.72
N VAL A 32 -3.29 2.43 2.36
CA VAL A 32 -2.04 2.28 1.57
C VAL A 32 -2.09 3.08 0.26
N LYS A 33 -3.23 3.12 -0.41
CA LYS A 33 -3.42 3.86 -1.67
C LYS A 33 -3.16 5.37 -1.52
N GLN A 34 -3.52 5.95 -0.37
CA GLN A 34 -3.23 7.35 -0.08
C GLN A 34 -1.75 7.55 0.22
N LEU A 35 -1.15 6.64 0.99
CA LEU A 35 0.27 6.69 1.34
C LEU A 35 1.20 6.62 0.14
N ILE A 36 0.84 5.86 -0.90
CA ILE A 36 1.61 5.82 -2.15
C ILE A 36 1.64 7.20 -2.82
N ARG A 37 0.52 7.92 -2.84
CA ARG A 37 0.47 9.31 -3.37
C ARG A 37 1.32 10.24 -2.52
N PHE A 38 1.34 10.03 -1.21
CA PHE A 38 2.12 10.85 -0.28
C PHE A 38 3.64 10.69 -0.43
N LYS A 39 4.11 9.61 -1.06
CA LYS A 39 5.51 9.48 -1.45
C LYS A 39 5.96 10.57 -2.44
N SER A 40 5.06 11.18 -3.20
CA SER A 40 5.42 12.26 -4.14
C SER A 40 5.44 13.66 -3.52
N VAL A 41 5.07 13.80 -2.23
CA VAL A 41 4.96 15.11 -1.56
C VAL A 41 6.33 15.70 -1.21
N SER A 42 7.25 14.87 -0.70
CA SER A 42 8.61 15.30 -0.35
C SER A 42 9.59 14.14 -0.33
N LYS A 43 10.90 14.43 -0.42
CA LYS A 43 11.97 13.43 -0.28
C LYS A 43 11.95 12.77 1.11
N GLN A 44 11.63 13.53 2.16
CA GLN A 44 11.55 13.01 3.53
C GLN A 44 10.39 12.03 3.68
N TRP A 45 9.23 12.35 3.09
CA TRP A 45 8.07 11.46 3.08
C TRP A 45 8.32 10.22 2.24
N TYR A 46 8.92 10.37 1.06
CA TYR A 46 9.34 9.22 0.25
C TYR A 46 10.23 8.26 1.05
N SER A 47 11.27 8.78 1.70
CA SER A 47 12.20 7.98 2.51
C SER A 47 11.51 7.30 3.67
N THR A 48 10.63 8.02 4.39
CA THR A 48 9.96 7.49 5.58
C THR A 48 8.93 6.43 5.22
N LEU A 49 8.08 6.70 4.24
CA LEU A 49 7.04 5.79 3.76
C LEU A 49 7.60 4.57 3.02
N SER A 50 8.87 4.59 2.64
CA SER A 50 9.57 3.44 2.06
C SER A 50 10.39 2.67 3.08
N SER A 51 10.44 3.11 4.34
CA SER A 51 11.19 2.44 5.39
C SER A 51 10.44 1.21 5.94
N PRO A 52 11.15 0.12 6.28
CA PRO A 52 10.55 -1.03 6.97
C PRO A 52 9.90 -0.65 8.31
N HIS A 53 10.47 0.33 9.01
CA HIS A 53 9.94 0.83 10.29
C HIS A 53 8.53 1.40 10.14
N PHE A 54 8.30 2.20 9.10
CA PHE A 54 6.97 2.73 8.82
C PHE A 54 5.99 1.62 8.43
N ALA A 55 6.41 0.63 7.63
CA ALA A 55 5.56 -0.50 7.27
C ALA A 55 5.08 -1.27 8.53
N LEU A 56 5.99 -1.54 9.47
CA LEU A 56 5.65 -2.17 10.74
C LEU A 56 4.72 -1.31 11.61
N ALA A 57 4.93 0.01 11.64
CA ALA A 57 4.05 0.93 12.36
C ALA A 57 2.64 0.96 11.75
N HIS A 58 2.54 0.98 10.42
CA HIS A 58 1.26 0.94 9.69
C HIS A 58 0.48 -0.36 9.97
N PHE A 59 1.15 -1.51 10.02
CA PHE A 59 0.51 -2.79 10.34
C PHE A 59 -0.10 -2.86 11.75
N ARG A 60 0.38 -2.06 12.70
CA ARG A 60 -0.15 -2.04 14.07
C ARG A 60 -1.51 -1.35 14.18
N PHE A 61 -1.91 -0.60 13.16
CA PHE A 61 -3.18 0.10 13.14
C PHE A 61 -4.18 -0.65 12.24
N PRO A 62 -4.99 -1.56 12.81
CA PRO A 62 -6.11 -2.14 12.07
C PRO A 62 -7.00 -1.00 11.58
N HIS A 63 -7.25 -0.95 10.27
CA HIS A 63 -8.11 0.07 9.71
C HIS A 63 -9.56 -0.21 10.12
N PRO A 64 -10.25 0.75 10.78
CA PRO A 64 -11.63 0.56 11.21
C PRO A 64 -12.61 0.50 10.03
N SER A 65 -12.25 1.06 8.87
CA SER A 65 -12.91 0.79 7.59
C SER A 65 -12.29 -0.46 6.96
N SER A 66 -12.26 -1.57 7.70
CA SER A 66 -11.61 -2.81 7.29
C SER A 66 -12.27 -3.28 6.01
N THR A 67 -11.72 -2.82 4.89
CA THR A 67 -12.13 -3.30 3.60
C THR A 67 -11.55 -4.69 3.54
N GLU A 68 -12.33 -5.68 3.96
CA GLU A 68 -11.94 -7.06 3.81
C GLU A 68 -11.58 -7.23 2.35
N SER A 69 -10.43 -7.82 2.09
CA SER A 69 -9.99 -8.02 0.71
C SER A 69 -9.91 -9.49 0.42
N LEU A 70 -10.57 -9.92 -0.65
CA LEU A 70 -10.56 -11.30 -1.10
C LEU A 70 -9.79 -11.35 -2.41
N LEU A 71 -8.74 -12.16 -2.41
CA LEU A 71 -8.03 -12.48 -3.63
C LEU A 71 -8.65 -13.74 -4.23
N ILE A 72 -9.34 -13.57 -5.34
CA ILE A 72 -9.96 -14.67 -6.10
C ILE A 72 -9.10 -14.96 -7.31
N ARG A 73 -8.84 -16.24 -7.53
CA ARG A 73 -8.26 -16.72 -8.78
C ARG A 73 -9.30 -17.49 -9.58
N SER A 74 -9.46 -17.13 -10.85
CA SER A 74 -10.25 -17.86 -11.82
C SER A 74 -9.41 -18.09 -13.07
N ASN A 75 -8.96 -19.33 -13.28
CA ASN A 75 -7.97 -19.69 -14.29
C ASN A 75 -6.70 -18.84 -14.17
N ASP A 76 -6.37 -18.08 -15.21
CA ASP A 76 -5.20 -17.18 -15.27
C ASP A 76 -5.51 -15.77 -14.77
N ASN A 77 -6.79 -15.46 -14.46
CA ASN A 77 -7.17 -14.15 -13.95
C ASN A 77 -7.13 -14.12 -12.43
N ILE A 78 -6.53 -13.06 -11.90
CA ILE A 78 -6.48 -12.77 -10.47
C ILE A 78 -7.25 -11.49 -10.21
N LYS A 79 -8.17 -11.54 -9.26
CA LYS A 79 -9.03 -10.43 -8.87
C LYS A 79 -8.84 -10.16 -7.40
N LEU A 80 -8.66 -8.89 -7.06
CA LEU A 80 -8.70 -8.41 -5.68
C LEU A 80 -10.03 -7.68 -5.48
N LEU A 81 -10.89 -8.27 -4.68
CA LEU A 81 -12.16 -7.68 -4.27
C LEU A 81 -11.96 -6.98 -2.94
N PHE A 82 -12.59 -5.82 -2.78
CA PHE A 82 -12.67 -5.08 -1.53
C PHE A 82 -14.12 -5.00 -1.09
N PHE A 83 -14.40 -5.42 0.14
CA PHE A 83 -15.73 -5.41 0.75
C PHE A 83 -15.78 -4.35 1.83
N GLU A 84 -16.90 -3.67 2.00
CA GLU A 84 -17.15 -2.85 3.18
C GLU A 84 -18.27 -3.50 3.98
N ASN A 85 -18.03 -3.74 5.27
CA ASN A 85 -19.04 -4.33 6.14
C ASN A 85 -20.04 -3.23 6.54
N GLY A 86 -21.20 -3.21 5.88
CA GLY A 86 -22.37 -2.47 6.34
C GLY A 86 -23.18 -3.26 7.36
N ASP A 87 -24.01 -2.58 8.15
CA ASP A 87 -24.80 -3.15 9.26
C ASP A 87 -25.71 -4.34 8.85
N HIS A 88 -26.02 -4.50 7.57
CA HIS A 88 -26.94 -5.54 7.08
C HIS A 88 -26.57 -6.23 5.76
N ASP A 89 -25.51 -5.84 5.05
CA ASP A 89 -25.06 -6.53 3.83
C ASP A 89 -23.57 -6.28 3.54
N THR A 90 -22.85 -7.32 3.14
CA THR A 90 -21.48 -7.22 2.62
C THR A 90 -21.54 -6.84 1.14
N GLN A 91 -21.09 -5.64 0.80
CA GLN A 91 -21.08 -5.17 -0.59
C GLN A 91 -19.66 -5.13 -1.14
N ILE A 92 -19.49 -5.57 -2.39
CA ILE A 92 -18.25 -5.38 -3.13
C ILE A 92 -18.18 -3.89 -3.50
N VAL A 93 -17.27 -3.17 -2.87
CA VAL A 93 -17.08 -1.72 -3.09
C VAL A 93 -16.12 -1.46 -4.23
N SER A 94 -15.18 -2.38 -4.47
CA SER A 94 -14.22 -2.26 -5.55
C SER A 94 -13.72 -3.62 -6.01
N GLU A 95 -13.63 -3.79 -7.32
CA GLU A 95 -12.92 -4.89 -7.96
C GLU A 95 -11.70 -4.33 -8.68
N CYS A 96 -10.53 -4.90 -8.37
CA CYS A 96 -9.32 -4.66 -9.14
C CYS A 96 -8.98 -5.97 -9.86
N LYS A 97 -9.18 -5.99 -11.19
CA LYS A 97 -8.51 -7.01 -12.01
C LYS A 97 -7.02 -6.75 -11.87
N ILE A 98 -6.30 -7.78 -11.46
CA ILE A 98 -4.87 -7.70 -11.46
C ILE A 98 -4.32 -8.49 -12.63
N GLU A 99 -3.68 -7.76 -13.52
CA GLU A 99 -2.85 -8.32 -14.58
C GLU A 99 -1.49 -8.64 -13.97
N ALA A 100 -1.29 -9.94 -13.78
CA ALA A 100 -0.08 -10.52 -13.26
C ALA A 100 0.81 -10.93 -14.45
N ASP A 101 1.52 -9.95 -15.03
CA ASP A 101 2.48 -10.18 -16.11
C ASP A 101 3.83 -10.63 -15.53
N PHE A 102 3.85 -11.83 -14.96
CA PHE A 102 5.08 -12.42 -14.43
C PHE A 102 5.91 -13.05 -15.55
N ASP A 103 7.23 -12.86 -15.51
CA ASP A 103 8.14 -13.58 -16.41
C ASP A 103 8.35 -15.03 -15.95
N VAL A 104 7.42 -15.89 -16.39
CA VAL A 104 7.35 -17.31 -16.01
C VAL A 104 7.41 -18.27 -17.19
N GLY A 105 7.52 -17.78 -18.42
CA GLY A 105 7.45 -18.62 -19.62
C GLY A 105 6.11 -19.36 -19.69
N ASP A 106 6.16 -20.66 -20.01
CA ASP A 106 4.97 -21.53 -20.11
C ASP A 106 4.52 -22.12 -18.76
N GLU A 107 5.17 -21.74 -17.66
CA GLU A 107 4.86 -22.27 -16.34
C GLU A 107 3.55 -21.71 -15.79
N LYS A 108 2.67 -22.62 -15.36
CA LYS A 108 1.45 -22.25 -14.65
C LYS A 108 1.78 -21.99 -13.19
N LEU A 109 1.18 -20.94 -12.65
CA LEU A 109 1.28 -20.60 -11.24
C LEU A 109 0.17 -21.26 -10.43
N LEU A 110 0.34 -21.36 -9.13
CA LEU A 110 -0.64 -21.76 -8.13
C LEU A 110 -0.66 -20.68 -7.03
N LEU A 111 -1.85 -20.25 -6.61
CA LEU A 111 -1.96 -19.32 -5.48
C LEU A 111 -1.67 -20.08 -4.19
N VAL A 112 -0.58 -19.72 -3.51
CA VAL A 112 -0.17 -20.37 -2.26
C VAL A 112 -0.85 -19.68 -1.08
N GLY A 113 -0.93 -18.36 -1.10
CA GLY A 113 -1.59 -17.57 -0.06
C GLY A 113 -1.26 -16.10 -0.12
N SER A 114 -1.69 -15.36 0.89
CA SER A 114 -1.40 -13.94 1.06
C SER A 114 -0.99 -13.63 2.50
N CYS A 115 -0.20 -12.58 2.68
CA CYS A 115 0.22 -12.10 3.99
C CYS A 115 0.51 -10.61 3.93
N ASN A 116 -0.14 -9.80 4.78
CA ASN A 116 0.15 -8.37 4.94
C ASN A 116 0.16 -7.57 3.61
N GLY A 117 -0.78 -7.89 2.71
CA GLY A 117 -0.88 -7.25 1.39
C GLY A 117 0.08 -7.81 0.34
N LEU A 118 0.93 -8.77 0.67
CA LEU A 118 1.72 -9.55 -0.28
C LEU A 118 0.97 -10.83 -0.67
N VAL A 119 1.22 -11.30 -1.89
CA VAL A 119 0.64 -12.50 -2.46
C VAL A 119 1.76 -13.44 -2.89
N CYS A 120 1.64 -14.71 -2.54
CA CYS A 120 2.59 -15.75 -2.89
C CYS A 120 2.00 -16.66 -3.95
N PHE A 121 2.74 -16.83 -5.05
CA PHE A 121 2.50 -17.86 -6.05
C PHE A 121 3.63 -18.88 -6.05
N GLY A 122 3.30 -20.13 -6.32
CA GLY A 122 4.27 -21.18 -6.62
C GLY A 122 4.08 -21.66 -8.05
N SER A 123 5.14 -22.03 -8.76
CA SER A 123 4.99 -22.77 -10.01
C SER A 123 4.44 -24.17 -9.72
N ILE A 124 3.59 -24.69 -10.61
CA ILE A 124 3.02 -26.04 -10.50
C ILE A 124 4.12 -27.12 -10.51
N SER A 125 5.20 -26.92 -11.26
CA SER A 125 6.35 -27.83 -11.24
C SER A 125 7.19 -27.73 -9.96
N GLY A 126 6.91 -26.75 -9.10
CA GLY A 126 7.62 -26.55 -7.82
C GLY A 126 9.02 -25.94 -7.97
N CYS A 127 9.35 -25.43 -9.16
CA CYS A 127 10.69 -24.92 -9.47
C CYS A 127 10.97 -23.54 -8.84
N PHE A 128 9.93 -22.72 -8.65
CA PHE A 128 10.07 -21.38 -8.09
C PHE A 128 8.82 -20.88 -7.37
N PHE A 129 9.01 -19.83 -6.57
CA PHE A 129 7.97 -19.01 -5.95
C PHE A 129 8.06 -17.57 -6.44
N ILE A 130 6.92 -16.87 -6.45
CA ILE A 130 6.82 -15.43 -6.70
C ILE A 130 6.16 -14.79 -5.49
N ILE A 131 6.83 -13.81 -4.91
CA ILE A 131 6.25 -12.91 -3.92
C ILE A 131 5.95 -11.60 -4.62
N TRP A 132 4.69 -11.19 -4.58
CA TRP A 132 4.21 -10.05 -5.35
C TRP A 132 3.35 -9.12 -4.52
N ASN A 133 3.52 -7.81 -4.74
CA ASN A 133 2.72 -6.76 -4.13
C ASN A 133 1.69 -6.23 -5.14
N PRO A 134 0.39 -6.52 -4.98
CA PRO A 134 -0.65 -6.08 -5.91
C PRO A 134 -0.80 -4.56 -6.05
N ILE A 135 -0.41 -3.83 -5.01
CA ILE A 135 -0.59 -2.38 -4.94
C ILE A 135 0.57 -1.68 -5.65
N THR A 136 1.81 -2.10 -5.42
CA THR A 136 2.99 -1.52 -6.07
C THR A 136 3.31 -2.16 -7.42
N ARG A 137 2.73 -3.33 -7.71
CA ARG A 137 3.00 -4.19 -8.88
C ARG A 137 4.42 -4.77 -8.93
N GLU A 138 5.19 -4.64 -7.85
CA GLU A 138 6.54 -5.19 -7.74
C GLU A 138 6.50 -6.66 -7.33
N TYR A 139 7.39 -7.49 -7.89
CA TYR A 139 7.54 -8.90 -7.53
C TYR A 139 9.00 -9.35 -7.46
N CYS A 140 9.23 -10.42 -6.69
CA CYS A 140 10.48 -11.15 -6.61
C CYS A 140 10.24 -12.63 -6.93
N LYS A 141 11.11 -13.23 -7.77
CA LYS A 141 11.10 -14.65 -8.11
C LYS A 141 12.21 -15.38 -7.35
N TYR A 142 11.86 -16.50 -6.71
CA TYR A 142 12.76 -17.35 -5.94
C TYR A 142 12.76 -18.75 -6.52
N SER A 143 13.82 -19.17 -7.19
CA SER A 143 13.98 -20.53 -7.68
C SER A 143 14.72 -21.40 -6.66
N LYS A 144 14.44 -22.71 -6.62
CA LYS A 144 15.34 -23.66 -5.97
C LYS A 144 16.68 -23.65 -6.73
N LEU A 145 17.77 -23.51 -5.99
CA LEU A 145 19.15 -23.73 -6.47
C LEU A 145 19.38 -25.22 -6.75
#